data_AF-D1B4W2-F1
#
_entry.id   AF-D1B4W2-F1
#
_cell.length_a   1.000
_cell.length_b   1.000
_cell.length_c   1.000
_cell.angle_alpha   90.00
_cell.angle_beta   90.00
_cell.angle_gamma   90.00
#
_symmetry.space_group_name_H-M   'P 1'
#
loop_
_entity.id
_entity.type
_entity.pdbx_description
1 polymer ?
#
loop_
_entity_poly.entity_id
_entity_poly.type
_entity_poly.pdbx_seq_one_letter_code
_entity_poly.pdbx_strand_id
1 'polypeptide(L)'
;MRLFFLFSLLCATLLSANTLGGVYVTEPIFNSSVYLQTSGNPKNKAVVLVHGLGDEASSIWEKTVALLEREYYVVTFDLPGFGHSSKSNELYSPENYAKVIRFLTQTYLKRPFHLVGHSMGGAISLYYTHAYPLDVESLVLVDAAGILHPLAYSNFLTHRKVNHFFEEQGELFQGIQSQQLNRFVDRLSDKINAKMENMETVLHSPALRESVLGGTPASIAAVALVQTSFNAIPQSVMQRTTIIWGKNDEIAPLQTGYVLDKLIPHSTLAIMPEAAHVPMLSHEREFHALLLAHLENRSVAKLPPKMGNDAYTIKVRHVSNQRYSGRIKNLVIYDSQKVVIENAIIENLSLFNAEVEILNSVIENKDAPLRVENSALSIVASDIVGSFKLYNSRLNLAGVKMQSRAKPIVAASPSRVIYSLCEINAKRIHGKEILGR
;
A
#
# COMPACT_ATOMS: atom_id res chain seq x y z
N MET A 1 9.07 46.88 30.07
CA MET A 1 7.83 47.07 29.30
C MET A 1 8.16 47.82 28.00
N ARG A 2 8.67 47.08 26.99
CA ARG A 2 8.96 47.47 25.59
C ARG A 2 9.97 46.45 25.03
N LEU A 3 9.51 45.30 24.57
CA LEU A 3 10.26 44.42 23.64
C LEU A 3 9.41 43.26 23.04
N PHE A 4 8.10 43.46 22.82
CA PHE A 4 7.20 42.38 22.34
C PHE A 4 6.35 42.76 21.11
N PHE A 5 6.66 43.87 20.42
CA PHE A 5 5.79 44.43 19.37
C PHE A 5 6.46 44.56 17.99
N LEU A 6 7.37 43.65 17.62
CA LEU A 6 8.05 43.68 16.31
C LEU A 6 7.98 42.37 15.51
N PHE A 7 7.24 41.36 15.96
CA PHE A 7 7.08 40.10 15.21
C PHE A 7 5.76 39.95 14.44
N SER A 8 4.88 40.97 14.45
CA SER A 8 3.54 40.88 13.85
C SER A 8 3.36 41.65 12.53
N LEU A 9 4.44 42.18 11.92
CA LEU A 9 4.34 43.03 10.72
C LEU A 9 5.09 42.53 9.47
N LEU A 10 5.43 41.23 9.41
CA LEU A 10 5.96 40.60 8.19
C LEU A 10 5.02 39.56 7.56
N CYS A 11 3.72 39.61 7.86
CA CYS A 11 2.72 38.64 7.38
C CYS A 11 1.73 39.22 6.35
N ALA A 12 2.09 40.32 5.69
CA ALA A 12 1.21 40.96 4.72
C ALA A 12 1.99 41.55 3.53
N THR A 13 2.69 40.70 2.80
CA THR A 13 3.04 40.98 1.40
C THR A 13 2.30 39.99 0.52
N LEU A 14 1.12 40.42 0.09
CA LEU A 14 0.56 40.20 -1.25
C LEU A 14 1.00 38.90 -1.93
N LEU A 15 0.29 37.81 -1.64
CA LEU A 15 0.02 36.78 -2.66
C LEU A 15 -0.91 37.42 -3.70
N SER A 16 -0.35 38.25 -4.56
CA SER A 16 -0.98 38.58 -5.83
C SER A 16 -1.05 37.29 -6.64
N ALA A 17 -2.26 36.92 -7.05
CA ALA A 17 -2.49 35.88 -8.04
C ALA A 17 -1.59 36.11 -9.26
N ASN A 18 -0.99 35.03 -9.76
CA ASN A 18 0.09 34.94 -10.77
C ASN A 18 1.51 35.13 -10.24
N THR A 19 2.04 34.11 -9.57
CA THR A 19 3.47 33.80 -9.66
C THR A 19 3.63 32.39 -10.20
N LEU A 20 4.06 32.29 -11.45
CA LEU A 20 4.54 31.07 -12.13
C LEU A 20 5.85 30.51 -11.50
N GLY A 21 6.16 30.86 -10.26
CA GLY A 21 7.36 30.44 -9.54
C GLY A 21 7.01 29.97 -8.13
N GLY A 22 7.59 28.84 -7.71
CA GLY A 22 7.47 28.36 -6.34
C GLY A 22 8.26 29.20 -5.35
N VAL A 23 7.96 29.00 -4.08
CA VAL A 23 8.62 29.64 -2.94
C VAL A 23 9.40 28.61 -2.14
N TYR A 24 10.51 29.05 -1.55
CA TYR A 24 11.27 28.24 -0.61
C TYR A 24 10.82 28.55 0.82
N VAL A 25 10.46 27.51 1.56
CA VAL A 25 10.04 27.58 2.96
C VAL A 25 11.03 26.82 3.81
N THR A 26 11.64 27.47 4.79
CA THR A 26 12.47 26.79 5.79
C THR A 26 11.58 26.07 6.80
N GLU A 27 11.73 24.75 6.89
CA GLU A 27 10.99 23.90 7.81
C GLU A 27 11.89 23.41 8.96
N PRO A 28 11.37 23.25 10.19
CA PRO A 28 12.19 22.97 11.36
C PRO A 28 12.44 21.47 11.63
N ILE A 29 11.82 20.54 10.90
CA ILE A 29 11.93 19.09 11.12
C ILE A 29 13.28 18.59 10.62
N PHE A 30 13.71 19.01 9.43
CA PHE A 30 15.03 18.70 8.89
C PHE A 30 15.95 19.92 8.84
N ASN A 31 15.50 21.07 9.36
CA ASN A 31 16.20 22.35 9.25
C ASN A 31 16.58 22.63 7.78
N SER A 32 15.61 22.43 6.88
CA SER A 32 15.85 22.35 5.45
C SER A 32 14.93 23.31 4.68
N SER A 33 15.29 23.61 3.43
CA SER A 33 14.48 24.45 2.55
C SER A 33 13.58 23.59 1.67
N VAL A 34 12.26 23.79 1.78
CA VAL A 34 11.25 23.10 0.98
C VAL A 34 10.78 23.99 -0.16
N TYR A 35 10.83 23.48 -1.39
CA TYR A 35 10.23 24.13 -2.55
C TYR A 35 8.72 23.83 -2.58
N LEU A 36 7.91 24.89 -2.52
CA LEU A 36 6.44 24.83 -2.47
C LEU A 36 5.84 25.66 -3.59
N GLN A 37 4.81 25.13 -4.23
CA GLN A 37 4.04 25.82 -5.26
C GLN A 37 2.56 25.82 -4.91
N THR A 38 1.88 26.88 -5.33
CA THR A 38 0.44 27.06 -5.10
C THR A 38 -0.23 27.50 -6.39
N SER A 39 -1.39 26.93 -6.72
CA SER A 39 -2.21 27.38 -7.84
C SER A 39 -3.69 27.52 -7.46
N GLY A 40 -4.42 28.34 -8.21
CA GLY A 40 -5.82 28.65 -7.96
C GLY A 40 -6.06 29.71 -6.89
N ASN A 41 -7.32 29.92 -6.52
CA ASN A 41 -7.73 30.97 -5.59
C ASN A 41 -7.59 30.52 -4.12
N PRO A 42 -6.78 31.19 -3.26
CA PRO A 42 -6.61 30.83 -1.85
C PRO A 42 -7.88 30.86 -0.99
N LYS A 43 -8.99 31.39 -1.51
CA LYS A 43 -10.31 31.35 -0.86
C LYS A 43 -11.06 30.04 -1.10
N ASN A 44 -10.70 29.27 -2.11
CA ASN A 44 -11.30 27.98 -2.44
C ASN A 44 -10.85 26.88 -1.46
N LYS A 45 -11.52 25.73 -1.48
CA LYS A 45 -11.08 24.55 -0.71
C LYS A 45 -9.69 24.12 -1.19
N ALA A 46 -8.84 23.75 -0.24
CA ALA A 46 -7.46 23.36 -0.55
C ALA A 46 -7.36 21.87 -0.92
N VAL A 47 -6.50 21.57 -1.89
CA VAL A 47 -6.07 20.22 -2.26
C VAL A 47 -4.56 20.16 -2.17
N VAL A 48 -4.05 19.27 -1.32
CA VAL A 48 -2.62 19.04 -1.12
C VAL A 48 -2.21 17.79 -1.87
N LEU A 49 -1.22 17.90 -2.75
CA LEU A 49 -0.71 16.81 -3.59
C LEU A 49 0.69 16.41 -3.12
N VAL A 50 0.87 15.14 -2.74
CA VAL A 50 2.13 14.58 -2.19
C VAL A 50 2.70 13.56 -3.17
N HIS A 51 3.91 13.82 -3.68
CA HIS A 51 4.56 13.00 -4.70
C HIS A 51 5.22 11.72 -4.14
N GLY A 52 5.59 10.81 -5.05
CA GLY A 52 6.24 9.54 -4.77
C GLY A 52 7.77 9.63 -4.62
N LEU A 53 8.40 8.48 -4.39
CA LEU A 53 9.84 8.37 -4.21
C LEU A 53 10.58 8.70 -5.52
N GLY A 54 11.52 9.64 -5.47
CA GLY A 54 12.34 10.01 -6.64
C GLY A 54 11.65 10.98 -7.61
N ASP A 55 10.39 11.31 -7.36
CA ASP A 55 9.65 12.28 -8.15
C ASP A 55 9.94 13.72 -7.73
N GLU A 56 9.50 14.63 -8.59
CA GLU A 56 9.34 16.05 -8.33
C GLU A 56 7.85 16.38 -8.39
N ALA A 57 7.36 17.18 -7.45
CA ALA A 57 5.94 17.49 -7.35
C ALA A 57 5.43 18.30 -8.55
N SER A 58 6.26 19.21 -9.08
CA SER A 58 5.87 20.07 -10.19
C SER A 58 5.61 19.29 -11.48
N SER A 59 6.38 18.21 -11.72
CA SER A 59 6.29 17.41 -12.94
C SER A 59 5.23 16.33 -12.84
N ILE A 60 5.19 15.58 -11.73
CA ILE A 60 4.26 14.46 -11.57
C ILE A 60 2.80 14.91 -11.47
N TRP A 61 2.56 16.13 -10.96
CA TRP A 61 1.22 16.66 -10.75
C TRP A 61 0.82 17.76 -11.75
N GLU A 62 1.66 18.15 -12.71
CA GLU A 62 1.44 19.30 -13.60
C GLU A 62 0.00 19.35 -14.17
N LYS A 63 -0.42 18.26 -14.82
CA LYS A 63 -1.75 18.17 -15.44
C LYS A 63 -2.89 18.09 -14.44
N THR A 64 -2.61 17.55 -13.25
CA THR A 64 -3.57 17.52 -12.15
C THR A 64 -3.75 18.90 -11.53
N VAL A 65 -2.68 19.69 -11.39
CA VAL A 65 -2.74 21.09 -10.97
C VAL A 65 -3.57 21.91 -11.96
N ALA A 66 -3.27 21.80 -13.26
CA ALA A 66 -3.98 22.51 -14.32
C ALA A 66 -5.49 22.19 -14.38
N LEU A 67 -5.86 20.96 -14.01
CA LEU A 67 -7.26 20.57 -13.86
C LEU A 67 -7.92 21.25 -12.66
N LEU A 68 -7.27 21.20 -11.49
CA LEU A 68 -7.88 21.54 -10.21
C LEU A 68 -7.87 23.03 -9.89
N GLU A 69 -6.90 23.80 -10.39
CA GLU A 69 -6.70 25.22 -10.05
C GLU A 69 -7.90 26.13 -10.36
N ARG A 70 -8.81 25.67 -11.22
CA ARG A 70 -10.04 26.40 -11.57
C ARG A 70 -11.02 26.50 -10.41
N GLU A 71 -11.09 25.47 -9.58
CA GLU A 71 -12.10 25.35 -8.50
C GLU A 71 -11.49 25.15 -7.12
N TYR A 72 -10.22 24.75 -7.06
CA TYR A 72 -9.51 24.45 -5.81
C TYR A 72 -8.27 25.33 -5.65
N TYR A 73 -7.83 25.47 -4.40
CA TYR A 73 -6.51 25.98 -4.09
C TYR A 73 -5.55 24.80 -3.99
N VAL A 74 -4.71 24.61 -5.00
CA VAL A 74 -3.83 23.44 -5.10
C VAL A 74 -2.48 23.78 -4.50
N VAL A 75 -1.96 22.91 -3.63
CA VAL A 75 -0.61 23.01 -3.07
C VAL A 75 0.18 21.76 -3.39
N THR A 76 1.34 21.98 -4.00
CA THR A 76 2.37 20.97 -4.25
C THR A 76 3.65 21.41 -3.56
N PHE A 77 4.47 20.45 -3.15
CA PHE A 77 5.80 20.73 -2.62
C PHE A 77 6.70 19.53 -2.88
N ASP A 78 7.98 19.79 -3.07
CA ASP A 78 8.97 18.73 -3.14
C ASP A 78 9.30 18.30 -1.71
N LEU A 79 9.09 17.03 -1.39
CA LEU A 79 9.46 16.45 -0.11
C LEU A 79 10.96 16.69 0.15
N PRO A 80 11.36 17.04 1.38
CA PRO A 80 12.78 17.09 1.75
C PRO A 80 13.53 15.85 1.27
N GLY A 81 14.65 16.04 0.59
CA GLY A 81 15.39 14.97 -0.10
C GLY A 81 15.13 14.85 -1.61
N PHE A 82 14.12 15.53 -2.16
CA PHE A 82 13.68 15.36 -3.55
C PHE A 82 13.50 16.70 -4.30
N GLY A 83 13.30 16.62 -5.61
CA GLY A 83 13.02 17.77 -6.50
C GLY A 83 13.96 18.96 -6.28
N HIS A 84 13.40 20.13 -6.04
CA HIS A 84 14.09 21.38 -5.74
C HIS A 84 14.35 21.61 -4.25
N SER A 85 13.81 20.76 -3.37
CA SER A 85 14.03 20.83 -1.93
C SER A 85 15.45 20.41 -1.54
N SER A 86 15.87 20.89 -0.38
CA SER A 86 17.16 20.53 0.24
C SER A 86 17.34 19.02 0.34
N LYS A 87 18.57 18.56 0.08
CA LYS A 87 18.97 17.15 0.13
C LYS A 87 20.07 16.99 1.15
N SER A 88 19.83 16.15 2.14
CA SER A 88 20.76 15.91 3.24
C SER A 88 20.68 14.45 3.68
N ASN A 89 21.64 14.01 4.47
CA ASN A 89 21.58 12.68 5.08
C ASN A 89 20.65 12.76 6.31
N GLU A 90 19.32 12.77 6.08
CA GLU A 90 18.28 12.85 7.13
C GLU A 90 17.32 11.65 7.18
N LEU A 91 16.70 11.40 8.35
CA LEU A 91 15.79 10.26 8.53
C LEU A 91 14.43 10.58 7.89
N TYR A 92 14.32 10.24 6.61
CA TYR A 92 13.15 10.46 5.77
C TYR A 92 12.02 9.43 6.02
N SER A 93 11.52 9.34 7.25
CA SER A 93 10.40 8.45 7.60
C SER A 93 9.03 9.08 7.29
N PRO A 94 7.98 8.26 7.06
CA PRO A 94 6.61 8.75 6.94
C PRO A 94 6.17 9.66 8.10
N GLU A 95 6.62 9.36 9.32
CA GLU A 95 6.37 10.21 10.49
C GLU A 95 7.00 11.60 10.35
N ASN A 96 8.28 11.68 9.99
CA ASN A 96 8.96 12.97 9.85
C ASN A 96 8.41 13.76 8.66
N TYR A 97 8.09 13.10 7.55
CA TYR A 97 7.39 13.75 6.45
C TYR A 97 6.01 14.27 6.85
N ALA A 98 5.24 13.51 7.64
CA ALA A 98 3.95 13.98 8.13
C ALA A 98 4.09 15.27 8.98
N LYS A 99 5.15 15.38 9.80
CA LYS A 99 5.44 16.61 10.55
C LYS A 99 5.79 17.80 9.63
N VAL A 100 6.52 17.57 8.54
CA VAL A 100 6.79 18.60 7.52
C VAL A 100 5.49 19.07 6.87
N ILE A 101 4.65 18.14 6.42
CA ILE A 101 3.35 18.46 5.82
C ILE A 101 2.50 19.26 6.81
N ARG A 102 2.55 18.89 8.10
CA ARG A 102 1.80 19.58 9.15
C ARG A 102 2.27 21.02 9.30
N PHE A 103 3.58 21.24 9.32
CA PHE A 103 4.18 22.57 9.39
C PHE A 103 3.77 23.45 8.20
N LEU A 104 3.87 22.92 6.98
CA LEU A 104 3.50 23.63 5.75
C LEU A 104 1.99 23.96 5.75
N THR A 105 1.15 22.97 6.04
CA THR A 105 -0.31 23.14 5.97
C THR A 105 -0.85 24.04 7.09
N GLN A 106 -0.32 23.97 8.31
CA GLN A 106 -0.75 24.86 9.40
C GLN A 106 -0.41 26.32 9.16
N THR A 107 0.70 26.58 8.48
CA THR A 107 1.21 27.93 8.26
C THR A 107 0.53 28.57 7.04
N TYR A 108 0.27 27.79 5.99
CA TYR A 108 -0.11 28.33 4.68
C TYR A 108 -1.50 27.93 4.21
N LEU A 109 -2.21 27.03 4.91
CA LEU A 109 -3.51 26.51 4.46
C LEU A 109 -4.63 26.65 5.49
N LYS A 110 -5.83 26.86 4.96
CA LYS A 110 -7.06 26.67 5.72
C LYS A 110 -7.34 25.18 5.86
N ARG A 111 -7.85 24.81 7.03
CA ARG A 111 -8.25 23.44 7.37
C ARG A 111 -9.78 23.36 7.51
N PRO A 112 -10.38 22.19 7.26
CA PRO A 112 -9.76 20.99 6.70
C PRO A 112 -9.49 21.11 5.18
N PHE A 113 -8.60 20.27 4.65
CA PHE A 113 -8.24 20.22 3.23
C PHE A 113 -8.30 18.79 2.66
N HIS A 114 -8.37 18.65 1.34
CA HIS A 114 -8.27 17.35 0.67
C HIS A 114 -6.80 16.95 0.52
N LEU A 115 -6.46 15.69 0.82
CA LEU A 115 -5.09 15.18 0.73
C LEU A 115 -5.01 14.07 -0.31
N VAL A 116 -4.10 14.21 -1.27
CA VAL A 116 -3.86 13.24 -2.34
C VAL A 116 -2.39 12.83 -2.29
N GLY A 117 -2.11 11.54 -2.18
CA GLY A 117 -0.74 11.03 -2.14
C GLY A 117 -0.52 9.89 -3.12
N HIS A 118 0.60 9.94 -3.84
CA HIS A 118 1.02 8.87 -4.76
C HIS A 118 2.20 8.06 -4.21
N SER A 119 2.16 6.74 -4.34
CA SER A 119 3.27 5.85 -3.99
C SER A 119 3.75 6.06 -2.54
N MET A 120 5.00 6.45 -2.31
CA MET A 120 5.50 6.86 -0.99
C MET A 120 4.68 8.01 -0.39
N GLY A 121 4.30 9.01 -1.20
CA GLY A 121 3.40 10.09 -0.81
C GLY A 121 2.02 9.61 -0.39
N GLY A 122 1.55 8.47 -0.93
CA GLY A 122 0.33 7.79 -0.48
C GLY A 122 0.46 7.24 0.93
N ALA A 123 1.57 6.57 1.23
CA ALA A 123 1.86 6.06 2.57
C ALA A 123 2.06 7.19 3.60
N ILE A 124 2.76 8.26 3.22
CA ILE A 124 2.90 9.48 4.02
C ILE A 124 1.52 10.10 4.29
N SER A 125 0.66 10.19 3.27
CA SER A 125 -0.69 10.77 3.40
C SER A 125 -1.61 9.94 4.29
N LEU A 126 -1.51 8.61 4.21
CA LEU A 126 -2.20 7.70 5.13
C LEU A 126 -1.74 7.92 6.58
N TYR A 127 -0.42 7.98 6.81
CA TYR A 127 0.15 8.25 8.14
C TYR A 127 -0.27 9.64 8.66
N TYR A 128 -0.20 10.67 7.82
CA TYR A 128 -0.61 12.04 8.14
C TYR A 128 -2.07 12.10 8.60
N THR A 129 -2.96 11.44 7.85
CA THR A 129 -4.39 11.42 8.15
C THR A 129 -4.69 10.75 9.48
N HIS A 130 -3.94 9.69 9.82
CA HIS A 130 -4.00 9.07 11.15
C HIS A 130 -3.50 10.00 12.26
N ALA A 131 -2.35 10.66 12.06
CA ALA A 131 -1.73 11.52 13.07
C ALA A 131 -2.49 12.84 13.29
N TYR A 132 -3.11 13.38 12.25
CA TYR A 132 -3.77 14.69 12.25
C TYR A 132 -5.17 14.66 11.60
N PRO A 133 -6.11 13.86 12.12
CA PRO A 133 -7.39 13.59 11.45
C PRO A 133 -8.25 14.84 11.25
N LEU A 134 -8.13 15.84 12.13
CA LEU A 134 -8.90 17.09 12.04
C LEU A 134 -8.45 18.03 10.92
N ASP A 135 -7.33 17.75 10.26
CA ASP A 135 -6.84 18.56 9.15
C ASP A 135 -7.38 18.10 7.81
N VAL A 136 -7.77 16.84 7.71
CA VAL A 136 -8.06 16.18 6.45
C VAL A 136 -9.56 16.03 6.29
N GLU A 137 -10.10 16.67 5.25
CA GLU A 137 -11.51 16.57 4.84
C GLU A 137 -11.75 15.21 4.17
N SER A 138 -10.87 14.84 3.24
CA SER A 138 -10.91 13.56 2.54
C SER A 138 -9.54 13.17 2.01
N LEU A 139 -9.37 11.87 1.75
CA LEU A 139 -8.09 11.26 1.38
C LEU A 139 -8.18 10.54 0.03
N VAL A 140 -7.18 10.75 -0.83
CA VAL A 140 -6.99 9.96 -2.05
C VAL A 140 -5.62 9.29 -1.99
N LEU A 141 -5.60 7.97 -2.12
CA LEU A 141 -4.39 7.16 -2.15
C LEU A 141 -4.20 6.60 -3.56
N VAL A 142 -3.08 6.94 -4.20
CA VAL A 142 -2.75 6.51 -5.57
C VAL A 142 -1.57 5.55 -5.49
N ASP A 143 -1.79 4.26 -5.80
CA ASP A 143 -0.73 3.23 -5.85
C ASP A 143 0.21 3.23 -4.62
N ALA A 144 -0.35 3.35 -3.42
CA ALA A 144 0.40 3.58 -2.18
C ALA A 144 1.42 2.46 -1.88
N ALA A 145 2.69 2.82 -1.72
CA ALA A 145 3.77 1.85 -1.55
C ALA A 145 4.11 1.56 -0.08
N GLY A 146 4.69 0.38 0.20
CA GLY A 146 5.34 0.10 1.49
C GLY A 146 4.41 -0.09 2.71
N ILE A 147 3.13 -0.35 2.51
CA ILE A 147 2.16 -0.54 3.60
C ILE A 147 2.18 -1.96 4.18
N LEU A 148 2.37 -2.98 3.34
CA LEU A 148 2.39 -4.38 3.77
C LEU A 148 3.73 -4.76 4.40
N HIS A 149 3.75 -5.86 5.14
CA HIS A 149 4.96 -6.39 5.80
C HIS A 149 6.13 -6.48 4.80
N PRO A 150 7.37 -6.12 5.20
CA PRO A 150 8.55 -6.12 4.33
C PRO A 150 8.73 -7.41 3.52
N LEU A 151 8.57 -8.58 4.15
CA LEU A 151 8.61 -9.89 3.47
C LEU A 151 7.60 -10.00 2.32
N ALA A 152 6.37 -9.50 2.49
CA ALA A 152 5.36 -9.58 1.43
C ALA A 152 5.78 -8.75 0.23
N TYR A 153 6.34 -7.56 0.48
CA TYR A 153 6.88 -6.68 -0.54
C TYR A 153 8.14 -7.27 -1.22
N SER A 154 9.10 -7.78 -0.44
CA SER A 154 10.30 -8.43 -0.94
C SER A 154 9.99 -9.70 -1.75
N ASN A 155 9.01 -10.50 -1.32
CA ASN A 155 8.53 -11.66 -2.07
C ASN A 155 7.93 -11.24 -3.40
N PHE A 156 7.09 -10.19 -3.42
CA PHE A 156 6.48 -9.65 -4.64
C PHE A 156 7.55 -9.24 -5.66
N LEU A 157 8.50 -8.39 -5.25
CA LEU A 157 9.58 -7.94 -6.14
C LEU A 157 10.49 -9.08 -6.60
N THR A 158 10.83 -10.01 -5.69
CA THR A 158 11.67 -11.16 -6.03
C THR A 158 10.97 -12.07 -7.02
N HIS A 159 9.69 -12.37 -6.81
CA HIS A 159 8.90 -13.16 -7.76
C HIS A 159 8.84 -12.50 -9.13
N ARG A 160 8.62 -11.19 -9.20
CA ARG A 160 8.62 -10.44 -10.48
C ARG A 160 9.95 -10.56 -11.21
N LYS A 161 11.07 -10.25 -10.55
CA LYS A 161 12.41 -10.34 -11.16
C LYS A 161 12.74 -11.74 -11.65
N VAL A 162 12.42 -12.73 -10.83
CA VAL A 162 12.67 -14.13 -11.15
C VAL A 162 11.79 -14.59 -12.33
N ASN A 163 10.50 -14.28 -12.33
CA ASN A 163 9.60 -14.63 -13.43
C ASN A 163 10.04 -13.97 -14.75
N HIS A 164 10.41 -12.69 -14.71
CA HIS A 164 10.91 -11.99 -15.89
C HIS A 164 12.18 -12.67 -16.46
N PHE A 165 13.14 -13.03 -15.60
CA PHE A 165 14.31 -13.79 -16.01
C PHE A 165 13.95 -15.14 -16.66
N PHE A 166 12.98 -15.86 -16.11
CA PHE A 166 12.53 -17.14 -16.68
C PHE A 166 11.77 -16.98 -17.99
N GLU A 167 10.97 -15.93 -18.14
CA GLU A 167 10.26 -15.61 -19.38
C GLU A 167 11.25 -15.24 -20.51
N GLU A 168 12.32 -14.52 -20.20
CA GLU A 168 13.39 -14.17 -21.17
C GLU A 168 14.25 -15.38 -21.59
N GLN A 169 14.44 -16.37 -20.71
CA GLN A 169 15.33 -17.53 -20.93
C GLN A 169 14.55 -18.82 -21.26
N GLY A 170 13.31 -18.67 -21.74
CA GLY A 170 12.23 -19.65 -21.69
C GLY A 170 12.44 -21.04 -22.32
N GLU A 171 13.53 -21.32 -23.02
CA GLU A 171 13.86 -22.67 -23.51
C GLU A 171 14.71 -23.48 -22.51
N LEU A 172 15.60 -22.82 -21.75
CA LEU A 172 16.57 -23.50 -20.88
C LEU A 172 15.94 -24.06 -19.59
N PHE A 173 14.79 -23.48 -19.19
CA PHE A 173 14.17 -23.75 -17.89
C PHE A 173 12.75 -24.30 -17.99
N GLN A 174 12.34 -24.80 -19.17
CA GLN A 174 11.08 -25.53 -19.31
C GLN A 174 11.12 -26.78 -18.43
N GLY A 175 10.27 -26.81 -17.39
CA GLY A 175 10.15 -27.97 -16.48
C GLY A 175 10.49 -27.71 -15.01
N ILE A 176 10.95 -26.51 -14.64
CA ILE A 176 11.02 -26.13 -13.23
C ILE A 176 9.60 -26.09 -12.65
N GLN A 177 9.35 -26.92 -11.64
CA GLN A 177 8.09 -26.90 -10.92
C GLN A 177 7.97 -25.62 -10.08
N SER A 178 6.79 -24.98 -10.10
CA SER A 178 6.48 -23.77 -9.31
C SER A 178 6.84 -23.91 -7.84
N GLN A 179 6.66 -25.09 -7.23
CA GLN A 179 7.08 -25.31 -5.83
C GLN A 179 8.58 -25.15 -5.60
N GLN A 180 9.42 -25.62 -6.53
CA GLN A 180 10.87 -25.50 -6.41
C GLN A 180 11.30 -24.04 -6.58
N LEU A 181 10.68 -23.34 -7.55
CA LEU A 181 10.85 -21.91 -7.76
C LEU A 181 10.46 -21.08 -6.53
N ASN A 182 9.31 -21.40 -5.97
CA ASN A 182 8.74 -20.78 -4.77
C ASN A 182 9.68 -20.90 -3.56
N ARG A 183 10.22 -22.10 -3.29
CA ARG A 183 11.20 -22.31 -2.21
C ARG A 183 12.51 -21.56 -2.45
N PHE A 184 12.91 -21.38 -3.70
CA PHE A 184 14.09 -20.59 -4.05
C PHE A 184 13.87 -19.11 -3.77
N VAL A 185 12.72 -18.57 -4.19
CA VAL A 185 12.31 -17.17 -3.91
C VAL A 185 12.21 -16.91 -2.41
N ASP A 186 11.68 -17.84 -1.62
CA ASP A 186 11.61 -17.70 -0.16
C ASP A 186 13.02 -17.54 0.45
N ARG A 187 13.96 -18.42 0.08
CA ARG A 187 15.34 -18.36 0.60
C ARG A 187 16.05 -17.05 0.24
N LEU A 188 15.80 -16.53 -0.96
CA LEU A 188 16.33 -15.23 -1.38
C LEU A 188 15.72 -14.11 -0.55
N SER A 189 14.39 -14.13 -0.39
CA SER A 189 13.65 -13.12 0.36
C SER A 189 14.02 -13.15 1.85
N ASP A 190 14.28 -14.32 2.43
CA ASP A 190 14.76 -14.45 3.81
C ASP A 190 16.10 -13.78 4.05
N LYS A 191 17.03 -13.93 3.10
CA LYS A 191 18.32 -13.24 3.16
C LYS A 191 18.16 -11.73 3.04
N ILE A 192 17.30 -11.27 2.12
CA ILE A 192 16.97 -9.86 1.98
C ILE A 192 16.37 -9.34 3.29
N ASN A 193 15.43 -10.06 3.87
CA ASN A 193 14.72 -9.65 5.07
C ASN A 193 15.57 -9.65 6.34
N ALA A 194 16.44 -10.65 6.54
CA ALA A 194 17.40 -10.63 7.64
C ALA A 194 18.35 -9.42 7.53
N LYS A 195 18.72 -9.02 6.31
CA LYS A 195 19.46 -7.77 6.08
C LYS A 195 18.60 -6.54 6.41
N MET A 196 17.31 -6.57 6.07
CA MET A 196 16.38 -5.48 6.34
C MET A 196 16.06 -5.31 7.84
N GLU A 197 16.02 -6.38 8.64
CA GLU A 197 15.77 -6.27 10.08
C GLU A 197 16.85 -5.43 10.80
N ASN A 198 18.09 -5.48 10.32
CA ASN A 198 19.19 -4.67 10.84
C ASN A 198 19.17 -3.21 10.35
N MET A 199 18.24 -2.82 9.48
CA MET A 199 18.22 -1.49 8.89
C MET A 199 17.67 -0.41 9.82
N GLU A 200 16.97 -0.77 10.90
CA GLU A 200 16.49 0.22 11.87
C GLU A 200 17.66 0.97 12.52
N THR A 201 18.69 0.22 12.96
CA THR A 201 19.93 0.80 13.49
C THR A 201 20.65 1.66 12.46
N VAL A 202 20.60 1.26 11.18
CA VAL A 202 21.17 2.04 10.07
C VAL A 202 20.44 3.38 9.96
N LEU A 203 19.11 3.37 9.90
CA LEU A 203 18.28 4.57 9.75
C LEU A 203 18.51 5.62 10.85
N HIS A 204 18.75 5.18 12.09
CA HIS A 204 18.95 6.08 13.23
C HIS A 204 20.40 6.56 13.42
N SER A 205 21.35 6.15 12.58
CA SER A 205 22.75 6.60 12.64
C SER A 205 23.18 7.28 11.33
N PRO A 206 23.49 8.59 11.33
CA PRO A 206 23.97 9.29 10.13
C PRO A 206 25.16 8.61 9.46
N ALA A 207 26.14 8.15 10.25
CA ALA A 207 27.33 7.46 9.75
C ALA A 207 27.00 6.10 9.11
N LEU A 208 26.02 5.37 9.64
CA LEU A 208 25.57 4.11 9.04
C LEU A 208 24.74 4.36 7.79
N ARG A 209 23.89 5.40 7.75
CA ARG A 209 23.20 5.79 6.51
C ARG A 209 24.18 6.16 5.41
N GLU A 210 25.25 6.87 5.75
CA GLU A 210 26.32 7.21 4.81
C GLU A 210 26.98 5.94 4.25
N SER A 211 27.48 5.07 5.13
CA SER A 211 28.26 3.90 4.73
C SER A 211 27.43 2.74 4.14
N VAL A 212 26.16 2.57 4.54
CA VAL A 212 25.31 1.44 4.12
C VAL A 212 24.32 1.83 3.02
N LEU A 213 23.79 3.06 3.05
CA LEU A 213 22.77 3.56 2.09
C LEU A 213 23.32 4.65 1.17
N GLY A 214 24.63 4.95 1.25
CA GLY A 214 25.31 5.96 0.46
C GLY A 214 24.93 7.39 0.83
N GLY A 215 24.28 7.62 1.98
CA GLY A 215 23.79 8.95 2.40
C GLY A 215 22.69 9.52 1.51
N THR A 216 22.17 8.74 0.55
CA THR A 216 21.24 9.23 -0.47
C THR A 216 19.81 9.33 0.07
N PRO A 217 19.11 10.46 -0.11
CA PRO A 217 17.73 10.61 0.37
C PRO A 217 16.78 9.53 -0.14
N ALA A 218 16.89 9.15 -1.43
CA ALA A 218 16.05 8.12 -2.02
C ALA A 218 16.21 6.75 -1.33
N SER A 219 17.45 6.32 -1.07
CA SER A 219 17.68 5.04 -0.39
C SER A 219 17.23 5.08 1.07
N ILE A 220 17.49 6.19 1.77
CA ILE A 220 17.07 6.35 3.16
C ILE A 220 15.53 6.35 3.26
N ALA A 221 14.84 7.10 2.41
CA ALA A 221 13.38 7.17 2.39
C ALA A 221 12.75 5.82 2.02
N ALA A 222 13.29 5.10 1.03
CA ALA A 222 12.82 3.77 0.67
C ALA A 222 12.95 2.76 1.83
N VAL A 223 14.08 2.76 2.52
CA VAL A 223 14.30 1.88 3.67
C VAL A 223 13.40 2.28 4.85
N ALA A 224 13.29 3.59 5.14
CA ALA A 224 12.42 4.10 6.20
C ALA A 224 10.95 3.78 5.94
N LEU A 225 10.49 3.90 4.69
CA LEU A 225 9.14 3.53 4.29
C LEU A 225 8.85 2.06 4.61
N VAL A 226 9.72 1.14 4.18
CA VAL A 226 9.49 -0.30 4.39
C VAL A 226 9.65 -0.70 5.86
N GLN A 227 10.48 -0.01 6.64
CA GLN A 227 10.59 -0.26 8.08
C GLN A 227 9.38 0.24 8.88
N THR A 228 8.69 1.27 8.37
CA THR A 228 7.54 1.86 9.05
C THR A 228 6.40 0.87 9.21
N SER A 229 5.88 0.76 10.43
CA SER A 229 4.69 -0.06 10.69
C SER A 229 3.42 0.74 10.45
N PHE A 230 2.53 0.19 9.63
CA PHE A 230 1.19 0.74 9.38
C PHE A 230 0.09 0.01 10.17
N ASN A 231 0.47 -0.72 11.21
CA ASN A 231 -0.48 -1.46 12.05
C ASN A 231 -1.53 -0.53 12.67
N ALA A 232 -2.80 -0.93 12.55
CA ALA A 232 -3.97 -0.19 13.04
C ALA A 232 -4.20 1.21 12.41
N ILE A 233 -3.27 1.73 11.61
CA ILE A 233 -3.38 3.04 10.96
C ILE A 233 -4.61 3.08 10.03
N PRO A 234 -4.79 2.14 9.07
CA PRO A 234 -5.96 2.16 8.18
C PRO A 234 -7.30 2.22 8.93
N GLN A 235 -7.46 1.45 10.02
CA GLN A 235 -8.70 1.38 10.80
C GLN A 235 -9.04 2.69 11.52
N SER A 236 -8.04 3.52 11.79
CA SER A 236 -8.23 4.81 12.47
C SER A 236 -8.64 5.96 11.52
N VAL A 237 -8.49 5.77 10.21
CA VAL A 237 -8.78 6.79 9.19
C VAL A 237 -10.28 6.81 8.93
N MET A 238 -10.96 7.79 9.52
CA MET A 238 -12.42 7.97 9.39
C MET A 238 -12.81 8.87 8.21
N GLN A 239 -11.83 9.48 7.55
CA GLN A 239 -12.04 10.35 6.41
C GLN A 239 -12.52 9.52 5.22
N ARG A 240 -13.43 10.11 4.44
CA ARG A 240 -13.84 9.52 3.16
C ARG A 240 -12.59 9.34 2.29
N THR A 241 -12.36 8.10 1.85
CA THR A 241 -11.11 7.72 1.18
C THR A 241 -11.40 7.10 -0.19
N THR A 242 -10.74 7.55 -1.24
CA THR A 242 -10.70 6.82 -2.51
C THR A 242 -9.30 6.29 -2.74
N ILE A 243 -9.21 4.99 -3.00
CA ILE A 243 -7.97 4.32 -3.36
C ILE A 243 -8.02 4.11 -4.87
N ILE A 244 -7.07 4.69 -5.59
CA ILE A 244 -6.93 4.54 -7.04
C ILE A 244 -5.70 3.68 -7.31
N TRP A 245 -5.84 2.62 -8.11
CA TRP A 245 -4.75 1.68 -8.33
C TRP A 245 -4.66 1.22 -9.77
N GLY A 246 -3.45 1.23 -10.34
CA GLY A 246 -3.16 0.63 -11.63
C GLY A 246 -3.12 -0.89 -11.54
N LYS A 247 -3.98 -1.59 -12.29
CA LYS A 247 -4.05 -3.06 -12.24
C LYS A 247 -2.72 -3.73 -12.60
N ASN A 248 -1.92 -3.09 -13.45
CA ASN A 248 -0.63 -3.58 -13.94
C ASN A 248 0.54 -2.94 -13.18
N ASP A 249 0.33 -2.44 -11.97
CA ASP A 249 1.41 -1.91 -11.14
C ASP A 249 2.40 -3.01 -10.74
N GLU A 250 3.64 -2.85 -11.18
CA GLU A 250 4.74 -3.78 -10.91
C GLU A 250 5.68 -3.29 -9.81
N ILE A 251 5.44 -2.10 -9.28
CA ILE A 251 6.20 -1.45 -8.21
C ILE A 251 5.50 -1.69 -6.88
N ALA A 252 4.21 -1.33 -6.79
CA ALA A 252 3.39 -1.55 -5.60
C ALA A 252 2.30 -2.61 -5.87
N PRO A 253 2.21 -3.66 -5.02
CA PRO A 253 1.24 -4.73 -5.25
C PRO A 253 -0.20 -4.24 -5.04
N LEU A 254 -1.08 -4.47 -6.03
CA LEU A 254 -2.54 -4.20 -5.96
C LEU A 254 -3.21 -4.83 -4.74
N GLN A 255 -2.65 -5.91 -4.19
CA GLN A 255 -3.07 -6.50 -2.92
C GLN A 255 -3.16 -5.44 -1.80
N THR A 256 -2.26 -4.45 -1.80
CA THR A 256 -2.28 -3.34 -0.85
C THR A 256 -3.56 -2.51 -0.98
N GLY A 257 -4.01 -2.22 -2.20
CA GLY A 257 -5.26 -1.50 -2.46
C GLY A 257 -6.48 -2.23 -1.89
N TYR A 258 -6.56 -3.55 -2.08
CA TYR A 258 -7.61 -4.38 -1.48
C TYR A 258 -7.55 -4.37 0.05
N VAL A 259 -6.36 -4.46 0.65
CA VAL A 259 -6.19 -4.42 2.11
C VAL A 259 -6.63 -3.07 2.67
N LEU A 260 -6.24 -1.96 2.05
CA LEU A 260 -6.65 -0.63 2.47
C LEU A 260 -8.16 -0.45 2.37
N ASP A 261 -8.81 -0.91 1.28
CA ASP A 261 -10.26 -0.81 1.10
C ASP A 261 -11.06 -1.67 2.09
N LYS A 262 -10.46 -2.76 2.58
CA LYS A 262 -11.03 -3.59 3.63
C LYS A 262 -10.92 -2.96 5.01
N LEU A 263 -9.80 -2.30 5.30
CA LEU A 263 -9.47 -1.83 6.65
C LEU A 263 -9.88 -0.37 6.91
N ILE A 264 -9.92 0.49 5.90
CA ILE A 264 -10.36 1.88 6.04
C ILE A 264 -11.91 1.91 6.01
N PRO A 265 -12.59 2.35 7.09
CA PRO A 265 -14.05 2.26 7.21
C PRO A 265 -14.86 2.93 6.10
N HIS A 266 -14.39 4.06 5.60
CA HIS A 266 -15.09 4.90 4.61
C HIS A 266 -14.33 4.97 3.28
N SER A 267 -13.82 3.83 2.84
CA SER A 267 -13.02 3.72 1.62
C SER A 267 -13.78 3.14 0.42
N THR A 268 -13.27 3.46 -0.77
CA THR A 268 -13.62 2.79 -2.03
C THR A 268 -12.37 2.58 -2.87
N LEU A 269 -12.19 1.36 -3.38
CA LEU A 269 -11.15 1.01 -4.35
C LEU A 269 -11.65 1.17 -5.79
N ALA A 270 -10.93 1.98 -6.58
CA ALA A 270 -11.06 2.11 -8.02
C ALA A 270 -9.81 1.52 -8.69
N ILE A 271 -10.00 0.45 -9.47
CA ILE A 271 -8.93 -0.23 -10.19
C ILE A 271 -8.96 0.21 -11.65
N MET A 272 -7.84 0.74 -12.14
CA MET A 272 -7.64 1.18 -13.52
C MET A 272 -7.03 0.01 -14.33
N PRO A 273 -7.79 -0.66 -15.22
CA PRO A 273 -7.40 -1.96 -15.77
C PRO A 273 -6.10 -1.98 -16.59
N GLU A 274 -5.79 -0.88 -17.26
CA GLU A 274 -4.63 -0.78 -18.17
C GLU A 274 -3.47 0.05 -17.58
N ALA A 275 -3.68 0.64 -16.40
CA ALA A 275 -2.67 1.49 -15.77
C ALA A 275 -1.64 0.69 -14.96
N ALA A 276 -0.41 1.21 -14.94
CA ALA A 276 0.68 0.80 -14.06
C ALA A 276 0.84 1.82 -12.90
N HIS A 277 2.05 1.96 -12.34
CA HIS A 277 2.32 2.72 -11.10
C HIS A 277 2.06 4.23 -11.16
N VAL A 278 1.97 4.84 -12.34
CA VAL A 278 1.78 6.30 -12.52
C VAL A 278 0.51 6.58 -13.36
N PRO A 279 -0.68 6.24 -12.85
CA PRO A 279 -1.93 6.38 -13.59
C PRO A 279 -2.27 7.84 -13.90
N MET A 280 -1.84 8.78 -13.06
CA MET A 280 -2.05 10.22 -13.26
C MET A 280 -1.35 10.80 -14.49
N LEU A 281 -0.31 10.11 -15.00
CA LEU A 281 0.38 10.47 -16.25
C LEU A 281 -0.04 9.55 -17.41
N SER A 282 -0.12 8.25 -17.17
CA SER A 282 -0.37 7.28 -18.25
C SER A 282 -1.84 7.21 -18.68
N HIS A 283 -2.77 7.52 -17.77
CA HIS A 283 -4.22 7.35 -17.94
C HIS A 283 -4.98 8.58 -17.40
N GLU A 284 -4.46 9.76 -17.73
CA GLU A 284 -4.89 11.07 -17.23
C GLU A 284 -6.40 11.25 -17.16
N ARG A 285 -7.12 10.98 -18.26
CA ARG A 285 -8.58 11.20 -18.31
C ARG A 285 -9.35 10.36 -17.29
N GLU A 286 -8.99 9.08 -17.15
CA GLU A 286 -9.65 8.18 -16.22
C GLU A 286 -9.27 8.52 -14.77
N PHE A 287 -7.98 8.78 -14.53
CA PHE A 287 -7.50 9.23 -13.22
C PHE A 287 -8.20 10.52 -12.76
N HIS A 288 -8.25 11.54 -13.63
CA HIS A 288 -8.87 12.83 -13.35
C HIS A 288 -10.37 12.71 -13.11
N ALA A 289 -11.07 11.83 -13.83
CA ALA A 289 -12.48 11.56 -13.59
C ALA A 289 -12.73 10.98 -12.18
N LEU A 290 -11.90 10.02 -11.76
CA LEU A 290 -11.97 9.43 -10.40
C LEU A 290 -11.63 10.46 -9.32
N LEU A 291 -10.60 11.27 -9.54
CA LEU A 291 -10.19 12.33 -8.61
C LEU A 291 -11.28 13.38 -8.43
N LEU A 292 -11.85 13.90 -9.51
CA LEU A 292 -12.95 14.88 -9.45
C LEU A 292 -14.20 14.28 -8.81
N ALA A 293 -14.56 13.04 -9.17
CA ALA A 293 -15.67 12.34 -8.52
C ALA A 293 -15.47 12.27 -7.00
N HIS A 294 -14.25 11.98 -6.54
CA HIS A 294 -13.92 12.03 -5.13
C HIS A 294 -14.03 13.46 -4.57
N LEU A 295 -13.38 14.47 -5.14
CA LEU A 295 -13.36 15.82 -4.57
C LEU A 295 -14.76 16.45 -4.48
N GLU A 296 -15.61 16.18 -5.46
CA GLU A 296 -17.00 16.67 -5.51
C GLU A 296 -17.98 15.84 -4.67
N ASN A 297 -17.48 14.90 -3.88
CA ASN A 297 -18.28 14.00 -3.04
C ASN A 297 -19.35 13.21 -3.83
N ARG A 298 -19.04 12.86 -5.08
CA ARG A 298 -19.86 11.95 -5.88
C ARG A 298 -19.56 10.53 -5.43
N SER A 299 -20.62 9.73 -5.30
CA SER A 299 -20.49 8.30 -4.96
C SER A 299 -19.65 7.59 -6.01
N VAL A 300 -18.51 7.03 -5.57
CA VAL A 300 -17.85 5.93 -6.28
C VAL A 300 -18.46 4.67 -5.67
N ALA A 301 -19.36 4.00 -6.39
CA ALA A 301 -20.11 2.88 -5.83
C ALA A 301 -19.17 1.71 -5.53
N LYS A 302 -19.18 1.20 -4.29
CA LYS A 302 -18.54 -0.08 -3.94
C LYS A 302 -19.38 -1.18 -4.59
N LEU A 303 -18.86 -1.84 -5.62
CA LEU A 303 -19.55 -2.98 -6.22
C LEU A 303 -19.60 -4.11 -5.18
N PRO A 304 -20.79 -4.53 -4.71
CA PRO A 304 -20.87 -5.71 -3.86
C PRO A 304 -20.40 -6.93 -4.66
N PRO A 305 -19.85 -7.97 -3.99
CA PRO A 305 -19.56 -9.24 -4.64
C PRO A 305 -20.79 -9.71 -5.42
N LYS A 306 -20.63 -10.08 -6.70
CA LYS A 306 -21.72 -10.68 -7.46
C LYS A 306 -22.09 -12.01 -6.80
N MET A 307 -23.16 -12.01 -6.01
CA MET A 307 -23.68 -13.21 -5.37
C MET A 307 -24.47 -14.03 -6.40
N GLY A 308 -23.91 -15.16 -6.82
CA GLY A 308 -24.71 -16.23 -7.40
C GLY A 308 -25.51 -16.93 -6.30
N ASN A 309 -26.77 -17.28 -6.56
CA ASN A 309 -27.65 -17.92 -5.58
C ASN A 309 -27.30 -19.39 -5.31
N ASP A 310 -26.59 -20.03 -6.22
CA ASP A 310 -26.28 -21.45 -6.15
C ASP A 310 -24.89 -21.69 -5.58
N ALA A 311 -24.77 -22.57 -4.58
CA ALA A 311 -23.51 -22.99 -4.01
C ALA A 311 -23.03 -24.27 -4.70
N TYR A 312 -21.99 -24.17 -5.55
CA TYR A 312 -21.49 -25.31 -6.32
C TYR A 312 -20.27 -25.97 -5.66
N THR A 313 -20.01 -27.22 -6.04
CA THR A 313 -18.73 -27.89 -5.78
C THR A 313 -17.83 -27.71 -7.00
N ILE A 314 -16.65 -27.13 -6.78
CA ILE A 314 -15.64 -26.93 -7.80
C ILE A 314 -14.45 -27.85 -7.46
N LYS A 315 -14.16 -28.78 -8.36
CA LYS A 315 -12.97 -29.62 -8.30
C LYS A 315 -12.10 -29.34 -9.52
N VAL A 316 -10.92 -28.80 -9.28
CA VAL A 316 -10.00 -28.34 -10.31
C VAL A 316 -8.74 -29.19 -10.29
N ARG A 317 -8.22 -29.54 -11.46
CA ARG A 317 -6.96 -30.26 -11.60
C ARG A 317 -6.21 -29.84 -12.86
N HIS A 318 -4.89 -29.70 -12.77
CA HIS A 318 -4.00 -29.37 -13.91
C HIS A 318 -4.35 -28.08 -14.65
N VAL A 319 -4.83 -27.05 -13.94
CA VAL A 319 -5.11 -25.75 -14.57
C VAL A 319 -4.03 -24.72 -14.26
N SER A 320 -3.90 -23.73 -15.16
CA SER A 320 -3.09 -22.55 -14.96
C SER A 320 -3.87 -21.30 -15.37
N ASN A 321 -3.65 -20.17 -14.68
CA ASN A 321 -4.25 -18.86 -14.99
C ASN A 321 -5.79 -18.85 -15.00
N GLN A 322 -6.43 -19.54 -14.05
CA GLN A 322 -7.89 -19.61 -13.95
C GLN A 322 -8.41 -18.71 -12.83
N ARG A 323 -9.60 -18.13 -13.06
CA ARG A 323 -10.29 -17.24 -12.10
C ARG A 323 -11.65 -17.79 -11.72
N TYR A 324 -11.97 -17.76 -10.42
CA TYR A 324 -13.26 -18.20 -9.87
C TYR A 324 -13.87 -17.11 -8.98
N SER A 325 -15.20 -17.05 -8.92
CA SER A 325 -15.94 -16.10 -8.06
C SER A 325 -17.29 -16.67 -7.65
N GLY A 326 -18.01 -16.01 -6.75
CA GLY A 326 -19.36 -16.41 -6.31
C GLY A 326 -19.37 -17.37 -5.11
N ARG A 327 -20.48 -18.07 -4.90
CA ARG A 327 -20.67 -18.96 -3.75
C ARG A 327 -20.19 -20.38 -4.06
N ILE A 328 -19.21 -20.86 -3.31
CA ILE A 328 -18.54 -22.15 -3.51
C ILE A 328 -18.67 -22.97 -2.24
N LYS A 329 -19.45 -24.05 -2.30
CA LYS A 329 -19.65 -24.96 -1.16
C LYS A 329 -18.40 -25.78 -0.87
N ASN A 330 -17.80 -26.35 -1.91
CA ASN A 330 -16.59 -27.16 -1.80
C ASN A 330 -15.64 -26.78 -2.92
N LEU A 331 -14.47 -26.28 -2.56
CA LEU A 331 -13.39 -25.97 -3.48
C LEU A 331 -12.21 -26.91 -3.23
N VAL A 332 -11.90 -27.74 -4.22
CA VAL A 332 -10.76 -28.66 -4.15
C VAL A 332 -9.88 -28.47 -5.37
N ILE A 333 -8.61 -28.10 -5.16
CA ILE A 333 -7.67 -27.79 -6.23
C ILE A 333 -6.46 -28.72 -6.13
N TYR A 334 -6.14 -29.39 -7.24
CA TYR A 334 -5.00 -30.28 -7.40
C TYR A 334 -4.05 -29.78 -8.48
N ASP A 335 -2.75 -29.85 -8.26
CA ASP A 335 -1.73 -29.77 -9.33
C ASP A 335 -1.92 -28.56 -10.27
N SER A 336 -2.25 -27.39 -9.71
CA SER A 336 -2.68 -26.20 -10.46
C SER A 336 -1.92 -24.95 -10.01
N GLN A 337 -1.72 -23.99 -10.90
CA GLN A 337 -0.91 -22.80 -10.62
C GLN A 337 -1.63 -21.52 -11.03
N LYS A 338 -1.28 -20.38 -10.41
CA LYS A 338 -1.86 -19.07 -10.72
C LYS A 338 -3.40 -19.10 -10.73
N VAL A 339 -4.01 -19.80 -9.76
CA VAL A 339 -5.46 -19.82 -9.59
C VAL A 339 -5.87 -18.67 -8.70
N VAL A 340 -6.76 -17.81 -9.19
CA VAL A 340 -7.29 -16.69 -8.41
C VAL A 340 -8.76 -16.94 -8.08
N ILE A 341 -9.12 -16.77 -6.82
CA ILE A 341 -10.50 -16.80 -6.35
C ILE A 341 -10.80 -15.41 -5.81
N GLU A 342 -11.76 -14.71 -6.39
CA GLU A 342 -12.06 -13.32 -6.04
C GLU A 342 -13.54 -13.10 -5.82
N ASN A 343 -13.89 -12.25 -4.85
CA ASN A 343 -15.29 -11.91 -4.56
C ASN A 343 -16.15 -13.16 -4.31
N ALA A 344 -15.63 -14.11 -3.52
CA ALA A 344 -16.24 -15.42 -3.31
C ALA A 344 -16.65 -15.65 -1.84
N ILE A 345 -17.61 -16.55 -1.65
CA ILE A 345 -17.92 -17.15 -0.34
C ILE A 345 -17.57 -18.63 -0.43
N ILE A 346 -16.63 -19.09 0.38
CA ILE A 346 -16.07 -20.45 0.32
C ILE A 346 -16.39 -21.17 1.62
N GLU A 347 -17.15 -22.26 1.58
CA GLU A 347 -17.48 -23.03 2.79
C GLU A 347 -16.37 -24.06 3.11
N ASN A 348 -15.86 -24.78 2.10
CA ASN A 348 -14.78 -25.74 2.26
C ASN A 348 -13.66 -25.52 1.23
N LEU A 349 -12.41 -25.53 1.70
CA LEU A 349 -11.21 -25.40 0.87
C LEU A 349 -10.25 -26.58 1.14
N SER A 350 -9.76 -27.19 0.07
CA SER A 350 -8.66 -28.16 0.14
C SER A 350 -7.72 -28.01 -1.05
N LEU A 351 -6.44 -27.78 -0.76
CA LEU A 351 -5.40 -27.52 -1.74
C LEU A 351 -4.32 -28.60 -1.70
N PHE A 352 -3.96 -29.13 -2.86
CA PHE A 352 -2.93 -30.15 -3.01
C PHE A 352 -2.04 -29.81 -4.19
N ASN A 353 -0.74 -29.57 -3.94
CA ASN A 353 0.20 -29.18 -4.99
C ASN A 353 -0.31 -27.99 -5.83
N ALA A 354 -0.78 -26.94 -5.16
CA ALA A 354 -1.44 -25.81 -5.81
C ALA A 354 -0.85 -24.44 -5.42
N GLU A 355 -0.92 -23.48 -6.33
CA GLU A 355 -0.68 -22.06 -6.06
C GLU A 355 -1.97 -21.28 -6.26
N VAL A 356 -2.48 -20.71 -5.17
CA VAL A 356 -3.81 -20.10 -5.10
C VAL A 356 -3.75 -18.75 -4.40
N GLU A 357 -4.43 -17.76 -4.98
CA GLU A 357 -4.67 -16.45 -4.38
C GLU A 357 -6.17 -16.26 -4.16
N ILE A 358 -6.57 -15.91 -2.93
CA ILE A 358 -7.94 -15.59 -2.54
C ILE A 358 -8.01 -14.10 -2.24
N LEU A 359 -8.86 -13.37 -2.97
CA LEU A 359 -8.98 -11.92 -2.89
C LEU A 359 -10.40 -11.51 -2.48
N ASN A 360 -10.53 -10.56 -1.57
CA ASN A 360 -11.80 -9.94 -1.20
C ASN A 360 -12.96 -10.95 -1.02
N SER A 361 -12.72 -11.98 -0.21
CA SER A 361 -13.61 -13.14 -0.10
C SER A 361 -13.95 -13.44 1.35
N VAL A 362 -14.94 -14.32 1.56
CA VAL A 362 -15.31 -14.84 2.87
C VAL A 362 -15.09 -16.34 2.87
N ILE A 363 -14.41 -16.87 3.88
CA ILE A 363 -14.24 -18.31 4.09
C ILE A 363 -14.98 -18.72 5.35
N GLU A 364 -16.02 -19.53 5.23
CA GLU A 364 -16.88 -19.97 6.34
C GLU A 364 -16.80 -21.49 6.54
N ASN A 365 -15.80 -21.95 7.29
CA ASN A 365 -15.65 -23.36 7.66
C ASN A 365 -15.69 -23.55 9.18
N LYS A 366 -16.81 -24.07 9.70
CA LYS A 366 -17.04 -24.24 11.14
C LYS A 366 -16.77 -25.65 11.65
N ASP A 367 -16.66 -26.63 10.76
CA ASP A 367 -16.70 -28.06 11.13
C ASP A 367 -15.32 -28.72 11.07
N ALA A 368 -14.45 -28.33 10.13
CA ALA A 368 -13.14 -28.94 9.96
C ALA A 368 -12.06 -27.92 9.54
N PRO A 369 -10.77 -28.17 9.84
CA PRO A 369 -9.70 -27.31 9.35
C PRO A 369 -9.56 -27.41 7.83
N LEU A 370 -9.45 -26.26 7.16
CA LEU A 370 -9.11 -26.12 5.74
C LEU A 370 -7.71 -26.70 5.50
N ARG A 371 -7.60 -27.62 4.55
CA ARG A 371 -6.36 -28.37 4.31
C ARG A 371 -5.54 -27.73 3.20
N VAL A 372 -4.27 -27.46 3.49
CA VAL A 372 -3.31 -26.95 2.50
C VAL A 372 -2.08 -27.83 2.52
N GLU A 373 -1.80 -28.51 1.41
CA GLU A 373 -0.75 -29.52 1.32
C GLU A 373 0.13 -29.31 0.10
N ASN A 374 1.45 -29.24 0.32
CA ASN A 374 2.45 -28.93 -0.69
C ASN A 374 2.03 -27.71 -1.55
N SER A 375 1.42 -26.70 -0.95
CA SER A 375 0.75 -25.61 -1.68
C SER A 375 1.20 -24.24 -1.18
N ALA A 376 1.05 -23.23 -2.03
CA ALA A 376 1.19 -21.83 -1.66
C ALA A 376 -0.17 -21.16 -1.73
N LEU A 377 -0.64 -20.64 -0.59
CA LEU A 377 -1.92 -19.97 -0.47
C LEU A 377 -1.71 -18.53 -0.01
N SER A 378 -2.16 -17.57 -0.81
CA SER A 378 -2.27 -16.17 -0.42
C SER A 378 -3.74 -15.82 -0.19
N ILE A 379 -4.06 -15.16 0.92
CA ILE A 379 -5.41 -14.66 1.23
C ILE A 379 -5.32 -13.18 1.57
N VAL A 380 -6.04 -12.35 0.83
CA VAL A 380 -5.95 -10.89 0.89
C VAL A 380 -7.34 -10.32 1.10
N ALA A 381 -7.45 -9.34 2.01
CA ALA A 381 -8.65 -8.55 2.25
C ALA A 381 -9.92 -9.40 2.51
N SER A 382 -9.77 -10.49 3.25
CA SER A 382 -10.81 -11.52 3.38
C SER A 382 -11.17 -11.81 4.84
N ASP A 383 -12.42 -12.22 5.06
CA ASP A 383 -12.88 -12.67 6.37
C ASP A 383 -12.85 -14.20 6.45
N ILE A 384 -12.36 -14.75 7.55
CA ILE A 384 -12.23 -16.20 7.75
C ILE A 384 -12.87 -16.58 9.07
N VAL A 385 -13.84 -17.49 9.00
CA VAL A 385 -14.37 -18.22 10.15
C VAL A 385 -13.94 -19.66 9.98
N GLY A 386 -12.91 -20.10 10.72
CA GLY A 386 -12.42 -21.48 10.61
C GLY A 386 -10.98 -21.65 11.08
N SER A 387 -10.33 -22.72 10.65
CA SER A 387 -8.92 -22.99 10.92
C SER A 387 -8.22 -23.61 9.72
N PHE A 388 -6.89 -23.51 9.67
CA PHE A 388 -6.05 -24.13 8.65
C PHE A 388 -5.20 -25.24 9.22
N LYS A 389 -5.04 -26.32 8.44
CA LYS A 389 -4.04 -27.36 8.68
C LYS A 389 -3.07 -27.40 7.51
N LEU A 390 -1.82 -27.06 7.78
CA LEU A 390 -0.76 -26.90 6.77
C LEU A 390 0.17 -28.11 6.76
N TYR A 391 0.52 -28.57 5.56
CA TYR A 391 1.48 -29.64 5.32
C TYR A 391 2.47 -29.19 4.25
N ASN A 392 3.73 -28.95 4.62
CA ASN A 392 4.81 -28.53 3.70
C ASN A 392 4.37 -27.37 2.79
N SER A 393 3.71 -26.37 3.39
CA SER A 393 2.97 -25.35 2.65
C SER A 393 3.32 -23.94 3.11
N ARG A 394 2.90 -22.95 2.31
CA ARG A 394 3.04 -21.52 2.60
C ARG A 394 1.66 -20.90 2.71
N LEU A 395 1.46 -20.09 3.74
CA LEU A 395 0.25 -19.31 3.95
C LEU A 395 0.62 -17.84 4.15
N ASN A 396 0.20 -16.99 3.22
CA ASN A 396 0.37 -15.54 3.29
C ASN A 396 -1.00 -14.90 3.53
N LEU A 397 -1.12 -14.10 4.58
CA LEU A 397 -2.35 -13.39 4.95
C LEU A 397 -2.11 -11.88 4.94
N ALA A 398 -2.98 -11.12 4.28
CA ALA A 398 -2.89 -9.66 4.30
C ALA A 398 -4.28 -9.04 4.48
N GLY A 399 -4.48 -8.18 5.48
CA GLY A 399 -5.79 -7.57 5.74
C GLY A 399 -6.87 -8.59 6.08
N VAL A 400 -6.51 -9.70 6.73
CA VAL A 400 -7.43 -10.80 7.03
C VAL A 400 -7.96 -10.68 8.45
N LYS A 401 -9.29 -10.82 8.60
CA LYS A 401 -9.93 -11.01 9.91
C LYS A 401 -10.24 -12.48 10.10
N MET A 402 -9.65 -13.10 11.11
CA MET A 402 -9.81 -14.52 11.36
C MET A 402 -10.42 -14.81 12.73
N GLN A 403 -11.55 -15.52 12.71
CA GLN A 403 -12.23 -16.05 13.89
C GLN A 403 -12.16 -17.57 13.89
N SER A 404 -11.81 -18.17 15.03
CA SER A 404 -11.74 -19.62 15.17
C SER A 404 -12.13 -20.05 16.57
N ARG A 405 -12.94 -21.12 16.68
CA ARG A 405 -13.20 -21.80 17.97
C ARG A 405 -11.99 -22.61 18.42
N ALA A 406 -11.18 -23.08 17.48
CA ALA A 406 -10.00 -23.91 17.71
C ALA A 406 -8.69 -23.09 17.57
N LYS A 407 -7.55 -23.79 17.43
CA LYS A 407 -6.30 -23.16 17.01
C LYS A 407 -6.47 -22.73 15.54
N PRO A 408 -6.32 -21.43 15.20
CA PRO A 408 -6.63 -20.90 13.88
C PRO A 408 -5.71 -21.47 12.80
N ILE A 409 -4.43 -21.71 13.09
CA ILE A 409 -3.48 -22.25 12.11
C ILE A 409 -2.59 -23.30 12.79
N VAL A 410 -2.57 -24.49 12.22
CA VAL A 410 -1.79 -25.63 12.70
C VAL A 410 -0.92 -26.17 11.57
N ALA A 411 0.41 -26.03 11.67
CA ALA A 411 1.34 -26.70 10.77
C ALA A 411 1.65 -28.12 11.27
N ALA A 412 1.26 -29.13 10.50
CA ALA A 412 1.50 -30.54 10.79
C ALA A 412 2.85 -31.05 10.24
N SER A 413 3.48 -30.29 9.35
CA SER A 413 4.85 -30.49 8.87
C SER A 413 5.48 -29.10 8.55
N PRO A 414 6.80 -28.99 8.31
CA PRO A 414 7.48 -27.70 8.14
C PRO A 414 6.76 -26.80 7.15
N SER A 415 6.13 -25.73 7.65
CA SER A 415 5.30 -24.80 6.87
C SER A 415 5.58 -23.38 7.33
N ARG A 416 5.40 -22.43 6.42
CA ARG A 416 5.67 -21.01 6.66
C ARG A 416 4.38 -20.21 6.67
N VAL A 417 4.24 -19.32 7.66
CA VAL A 417 3.09 -18.42 7.78
C VAL A 417 3.57 -16.98 7.87
N ILE A 418 3.12 -16.14 6.94
CA ILE A 418 3.34 -14.70 6.94
C ILE A 418 1.99 -14.02 7.09
N TYR A 419 1.87 -13.05 7.98
CA TYR A 419 0.66 -12.23 8.10
C TYR A 419 0.99 -10.74 8.24
N SER A 420 0.14 -9.88 7.67
CA SER A 420 0.29 -8.42 7.71
C SER A 420 -1.06 -7.75 7.86
N LEU A 421 -1.19 -6.81 8.81
CA LEU A 421 -2.43 -6.06 9.02
C LEU A 421 -3.65 -6.98 9.26
N CYS A 422 -3.44 -8.08 9.98
CA CYS A 422 -4.48 -9.10 10.21
C CYS A 422 -5.03 -9.05 11.64
N GLU A 423 -6.34 -9.23 11.79
CA GLU A 423 -7.00 -9.47 13.08
C GLU A 423 -7.06 -10.97 13.35
N ILE A 424 -5.99 -11.53 13.93
CA ILE A 424 -5.88 -12.95 14.28
C ILE A 424 -5.50 -13.06 15.76
N ASN A 425 -6.14 -13.96 16.51
CA ASN A 425 -5.69 -14.27 17.87
C ASN A 425 -4.35 -15.05 17.81
N ALA A 426 -3.24 -14.31 17.72
CA ALA A 426 -1.90 -14.81 17.43
C ALA A 426 -1.36 -15.81 18.48
N LYS A 427 -1.88 -15.79 19.72
CA LYS A 427 -1.50 -16.73 20.80
C LYS A 427 -1.81 -18.21 20.49
N ARG A 428 -2.37 -18.51 19.31
CA ARG A 428 -2.79 -19.86 18.91
C ARG A 428 -2.27 -20.31 17.53
N ILE A 429 -1.35 -19.57 16.89
CA ILE A 429 -0.69 -19.98 15.64
C ILE A 429 0.51 -20.87 16.00
N HIS A 430 0.60 -22.07 15.41
CA HIS A 430 1.74 -22.99 15.59
C HIS A 430 2.38 -23.35 14.24
N GLY A 431 3.68 -23.10 14.09
CA GLY A 431 4.45 -23.31 12.87
C GLY A 431 5.95 -23.10 13.09
N LYS A 432 6.77 -23.54 12.14
CA LYS A 432 8.24 -23.51 12.24
C LYS A 432 8.79 -22.09 12.05
N GLU A 433 8.12 -21.27 11.23
CA GLU A 433 8.40 -19.85 11.01
C GLU A 433 7.07 -19.09 10.92
N ILE A 434 6.82 -18.24 11.91
CA ILE A 434 5.66 -17.36 11.99
C ILE A 434 6.21 -15.94 12.01
N LEU A 435 5.93 -15.16 10.96
CA LEU A 435 6.43 -13.80 10.80
C LEU A 435 5.23 -12.90 10.57
N GLY A 436 5.06 -11.87 11.40
CA GLY A 436 3.97 -10.92 11.18
C GLY A 436 4.13 -9.60 11.91
N ARG A 437 3.44 -8.60 11.36
CA ARG A 437 3.25 -7.27 11.94
C ARG A 437 1.76 -6.96 11.91
#